data_AF-A0A3D4B119-F1
#
_entry.id   AF-A0A3D4B119-F1
#
_cell.length_a   1.000
_cell.length_b   1.000
_cell.length_c   1.000
_cell.angle_alpha   90.00
_cell.angle_beta   90.00
_cell.angle_gamma   90.00
#
_symmetry.space_group_name_H-M   'P 1'
#
loop_
_entity.id
_entity.type
_entity.pdbx_description
1 polymer ?
#
loop_
_entity_poly.entity_id
_entity_poly.type
_entity_poly.pdbx_seq_one_letter_code
_entity_poly.pdbx_strand_id
1 'polypeptide(L)'
;VRYGGSWRGIKPRLAADRGAIGCIIYSDPADDGYGKGDILPEGAYRPWQGVQRGSTMDMPTYPGDPLSPGWASEPGGKKLTMAEAKTLVKIPV
;
A
#
# COMPACT_ATOMS: atom_id res chain seq x y z
N VAL A 1 -0.13 -7.83 8.91
CA VAL A 1 1.30 -7.81 8.55
C VAL A 1 1.94 -6.51 8.96
N ARG A 2 3.19 -6.54 9.40
CA ARG A 2 3.97 -5.36 9.77
C ARG A 2 4.41 -4.55 8.55
N TYR A 3 4.43 -3.23 8.67
CA TYR A 3 5.10 -2.32 7.72
C TYR A 3 6.62 -2.59 7.63
N GLY A 4 7.29 -2.01 6.62
CA GLY A 4 8.73 -2.20 6.42
C GLY A 4 9.14 -3.46 5.64
N GLY A 5 10.42 -3.58 5.34
CA GLY A 5 11.06 -4.72 4.64
C GLY A 5 10.79 -4.82 3.13
N SER A 6 9.68 -4.26 2.65
CA SER A 6 9.32 -4.24 1.23
C SER A 6 8.35 -3.10 0.92
N TRP A 7 8.11 -2.84 -0.36
CA TRP A 7 6.99 -1.99 -0.79
C TRP A 7 5.66 -2.49 -0.19
N ARG A 8 4.78 -1.59 0.27
CA ARG A 8 3.55 -1.99 0.95
C ARG A 8 2.57 -2.74 0.05
N GLY A 9 2.50 -2.40 -1.25
CA GLY A 9 1.59 -3.02 -2.21
C GLY A 9 1.88 -4.50 -2.50
N ILE A 10 3.12 -4.95 -2.29
CA ILE A 10 3.45 -6.37 -2.46
C ILE A 10 2.83 -7.24 -1.36
N LYS A 11 2.58 -6.67 -0.18
CA LYS A 11 2.07 -7.41 0.98
C LYS A 11 0.64 -7.93 0.74
N PRO A 12 -0.35 -7.09 0.38
CA PRO A 12 -1.68 -7.59 0.10
C PRO A 12 -1.76 -8.37 -1.21
N ARG A 13 -0.91 -8.09 -2.22
CA ARG A 13 -0.81 -8.94 -3.42
C ARG A 13 -0.41 -10.36 -3.05
N LEU A 14 0.72 -10.53 -2.35
CA LEU A 14 1.19 -11.86 -1.97
C LEU A 14 0.24 -12.56 -1.01
N ALA A 15 -0.42 -11.81 -0.11
CA ALA A 15 -1.46 -12.36 0.75
C ALA A 15 -2.62 -12.93 -0.08
N ALA A 16 -3.10 -12.20 -1.09
CA ALA A 16 -4.14 -12.67 -2.01
C ALA A 16 -3.68 -13.89 -2.80
N ASP A 17 -2.45 -13.88 -3.34
CA ASP A 17 -1.85 -15.01 -4.07
C ASP A 17 -1.75 -16.29 -3.20
N ARG A 18 -1.74 -16.13 -1.87
CA ARG A 18 -1.73 -17.23 -0.89
C ARG A 18 -3.09 -17.51 -0.25
N GLY A 19 -4.17 -16.99 -0.82
CA GLY A 19 -5.55 -17.31 -0.42
C GLY A 19 -6.08 -16.51 0.76
N ALA A 20 -5.40 -15.44 1.19
CA ALA A 20 -5.99 -14.51 2.15
C ALA A 20 -7.16 -13.74 1.50
N ILE A 21 -8.18 -13.43 2.30
CA ILE A 21 -9.35 -12.63 1.87
C ILE A 21 -9.28 -11.17 2.33
N GLY A 22 -8.22 -10.79 3.04
CA GLY A 22 -7.99 -9.43 3.55
C GLY A 22 -6.59 -9.31 4.15
N CYS A 23 -6.09 -8.09 4.27
CA CYS A 23 -4.73 -7.83 4.75
C CYS A 23 -4.66 -6.58 5.64
N ILE A 24 -4.55 -6.74 6.96
CA ILE A 24 -4.32 -5.59 7.85
C ILE A 24 -2.82 -5.24 7.83
N ILE A 25 -2.48 -3.99 7.57
CA ILE A 25 -1.09 -3.49 7.66
C ILE A 25 -0.96 -2.56 8.87
N TYR A 26 -0.01 -2.84 9.76
CA TYR A 26 0.21 -2.03 10.97
C TYR A 26 1.66 -1.53 11.08
N SER A 27 1.83 -0.40 11.76
CA SER A 27 3.12 0.16 12.11
C SER A 27 3.56 -0.35 13.47
N ASP A 28 4.64 -1.12 13.52
CA ASP A 28 5.15 -1.67 14.77
C ASP A 28 5.96 -0.62 15.54
N PRO A 29 5.70 -0.40 16.84
CA PRO A 29 6.45 0.55 17.64
C PRO A 29 7.96 0.28 17.72
N ALA A 30 8.39 -0.97 17.51
CA ALA A 30 9.81 -1.31 17.45
C ALA A 30 10.51 -0.72 16.21
N ASP A 31 9.75 -0.48 15.13
CA ASP A 31 10.25 0.09 13.88
C ASP A 31 10.03 1.60 13.81
N ASP A 32 8.89 2.10 14.31
CA ASP A 32 8.52 3.51 14.27
C ASP A 32 7.40 3.84 15.28
N GLY A 33 7.82 4.12 16.52
CA GLY A 33 7.02 4.45 17.70
C GLY A 33 7.87 4.45 18.97
N TYR A 34 7.24 4.21 20.13
CA TYR A 34 7.91 4.26 21.46
C TYR A 34 9.08 3.28 21.64
N GLY A 35 9.22 2.26 20.78
CA GLY A 35 10.37 1.37 20.79
C GLY A 35 11.64 2.01 20.20
N LYS A 36 11.53 3.17 19.55
CA LYS A 36 12.65 3.92 18.97
C LYS A 36 13.04 5.18 19.76
N GLY A 37 12.12 5.71 20.56
CA GLY A 37 12.32 6.91 21.37
C GLY A 37 10.99 7.63 21.62
N ASP A 38 11.08 8.89 22.08
CA ASP A 38 9.91 9.69 22.40
C ASP A 38 9.01 9.92 21.18
N ILE A 39 7.71 9.74 21.39
CA ILE A 39 6.68 9.90 20.35
C ILE A 39 6.17 11.33 20.31
N LEU A 40 5.52 11.73 19.22
CA LEU A 40 4.87 13.04 19.12
C LEU A 40 3.79 13.23 20.20
N PRO A 41 3.67 14.44 20.79
CA PRO A 41 4.44 15.65 20.46
C PRO A 41 5.81 15.77 21.15
N GLU A 42 6.13 14.96 22.15
CA GLU A 42 7.36 15.09 22.95
C GLU A 42 8.64 14.69 22.19
N GLY A 43 8.51 13.86 21.16
CA GLY A 43 9.61 13.46 20.28
C GLY A 43 9.19 13.25 18.83
N ALA A 44 10.12 12.71 18.03
CA ALA A 44 9.96 12.63 16.57
C ALA A 44 9.26 11.35 16.09
N TYR A 45 9.03 10.36 16.96
CA TYR A 45 8.48 9.07 16.54
C TYR A 45 6.94 9.06 16.51
N ARG A 46 6.36 8.11 15.77
CA ARG A 46 4.91 8.02 15.56
C ARG A 46 4.14 7.93 16.90
N PRO A 47 3.05 8.71 17.07
CA PRO A 47 2.17 8.57 18.24
C PRO A 47 1.39 7.26 18.21
N TRP A 48 0.91 6.79 19.36
CA TRP A 48 0.22 5.49 19.48
C TRP A 48 -1.04 5.35 18.62
N GLN A 49 -1.74 6.46 18.32
CA GLN A 49 -2.90 6.48 17.41
C GLN A 49 -2.53 6.73 15.94
N GLY A 50 -1.25 6.95 15.65
CA GLY A 50 -0.77 7.27 14.31
C GLY A 50 -0.97 6.10 13.36
N VAL A 51 -1.49 6.37 12.16
CA VAL A 51 -1.65 5.37 11.10
C VAL A 51 -0.93 5.85 9.85
N GLN A 52 -0.06 5.00 9.30
CA GLN A 52 0.60 5.26 8.03
C GLN A 52 -0.34 4.94 6.86
N ARG A 53 -0.78 5.99 6.15
CA ARG A 53 -1.51 5.87 4.88
C ARG A 53 -0.55 5.60 3.71
N GLY A 54 -1.07 5.10 2.61
CA GLY A 54 -0.36 5.05 1.33
C GLY A 54 -0.96 4.05 0.36
N SER A 55 -0.65 4.21 -0.93
CA SER A 55 -1.15 3.32 -1.98
C SER A 55 -0.71 1.88 -1.77
N THR A 56 -1.62 0.93 -2.01
CA THR A 56 -1.39 -0.52 -1.98
C THR A 56 -1.27 -1.11 -3.38
N MET A 57 -1.27 -0.27 -4.42
CA MET A 57 -1.11 -0.69 -5.80
C MET A 57 0.16 -1.53 -6.01
N ASP A 58 0.06 -2.57 -6.83
CA ASP A 58 1.21 -3.39 -7.23
C ASP A 58 2.08 -2.67 -8.26
N MET A 59 2.71 -1.58 -7.82
CA MET A 59 3.61 -0.74 -8.61
C MET A 59 4.78 -1.49 -9.29
N PRO A 60 5.31 -2.62 -8.76
CA PRO A 60 6.30 -3.42 -9.48
C PRO A 60 5.80 -3.95 -10.84
N THR A 61 4.49 -4.12 -11.03
CA THR A 61 3.91 -4.54 -12.32
C THR A 61 3.95 -3.41 -13.35
N TYR A 62 3.48 -2.22 -12.98
CA TYR A 62 3.75 -0.96 -13.69
C TYR A 62 3.36 0.25 -12.80
N PRO A 63 4.02 1.40 -12.94
CA PRO A 63 3.63 2.64 -12.28
C PRO A 63 2.55 3.41 -13.08
N GLY A 64 2.00 4.45 -12.46
CA GLY A 64 1.09 5.40 -13.12
C GLY A 64 -0.39 5.11 -12.88
N ASP A 65 -1.25 5.64 -13.74
CA ASP A 65 -2.70 5.36 -13.71
C ASP A 65 -2.93 3.85 -13.98
N PRO A 66 -3.59 3.12 -13.05
CA PRO A 66 -3.94 1.71 -13.22
C PRO A 66 -4.61 1.38 -14.55
N LEU A 67 -5.36 2.33 -15.10
CA LEU A 67 -6.21 2.13 -16.27
C LEU A 67 -5.57 2.59 -17.58
N SER A 68 -4.40 3.23 -17.56
CA SER A 68 -3.68 3.65 -18.77
C SER A 68 -2.19 3.27 -18.75
N PRO A 69 -1.83 1.99 -18.59
CA PRO A 69 -0.44 1.58 -18.50
C PRO A 69 0.34 1.84 -19.78
N GLY A 70 1.25 2.81 -19.74
CA GLY A 70 2.12 3.15 -20.87
C GLY A 70 1.51 4.12 -21.89
N TRP A 71 0.37 4.75 -21.58
CA TRP A 71 -0.17 5.84 -22.39
C TRP A 71 -0.83 6.93 -21.51
N ALA A 72 -1.10 8.09 -22.10
CA ALA A 72 -1.66 9.23 -21.37
C ALA A 72 -3.12 8.99 -20.93
N SER A 73 -3.45 9.42 -19.71
CA SER A 73 -4.80 9.35 -19.17
C SER A 73 -5.62 10.57 -19.59
N GLU A 74 -6.06 10.59 -20.84
CA GLU A 74 -6.79 11.72 -21.44
C GLU A 74 -8.32 11.54 -21.33
N PRO A 75 -9.10 12.65 -21.27
CA PRO A 75 -10.56 12.59 -21.38
C PRO A 75 -10.99 11.92 -22.69
N GLY A 76 -11.84 10.89 -22.60
CA GLY A 76 -12.29 10.10 -23.76
C GLY A 76 -11.21 9.19 -24.38
N GLY A 77 -9.99 9.20 -23.85
CA GLY A 77 -8.90 8.35 -24.29
C GLY A 77 -9.10 6.89 -23.91
N LYS A 78 -8.27 6.02 -24.50
CA LYS A 78 -8.23 4.59 -24.19
C LYS A 78 -8.05 4.38 -22.68
N LYS A 79 -8.90 3.56 -22.07
CA LYS A 79 -8.77 3.13 -20.67
C LYS A 79 -9.08 1.64 -20.56
N LEU A 80 -8.34 0.96 -19.69
CA LEU A 80 -8.71 -0.38 -19.23
C LEU A 80 -9.96 -0.30 -18.36
N THR A 81 -10.73 -1.38 -18.34
CA THR A 81 -11.70 -1.61 -17.27
C THR A 81 -11.00 -1.91 -15.95
N MET A 82 -11.70 -1.74 -14.83
CA MET A 82 -11.18 -2.08 -13.50
C MET A 82 -10.78 -3.56 -13.39
N ALA A 83 -11.47 -4.45 -14.10
CA ALA A 83 -11.18 -5.89 -14.10
C ALA A 83 -9.90 -6.24 -14.88
N GLU A 84 -9.55 -5.44 -15.89
CA GLU A 84 -8.33 -5.62 -16.70
C GLU A 84 -7.09 -5.02 -16.03
N ALA A 85 -7.28 -4.09 -15.08
CA ALA A 85 -6.20 -3.42 -14.37
C ALA A 85 -5.44 -4.41 -13.47
N LYS A 86 -4.19 -4.70 -13.83
CA LYS A 86 -3.37 -5.72 -13.13
C LYS A 86 -2.81 -5.25 -11.80
N THR A 87 -2.73 -3.93 -11.60
CA THR A 87 -2.09 -3.34 -10.42
C THR A 87 -3.04 -3.11 -9.25
N LEU A 88 -4.35 -3.29 -9.46
CA LEU A 88 -5.35 -3.18 -8.40
C LEU A 88 -5.35 -4.42 -7.51
N VAL A 89 -5.38 -4.19 -6.20
CA VAL A 89 -5.43 -5.26 -5.20
C VAL A 89 -6.82 -5.90 -5.19
N LYS A 90 -6.87 -7.23 -5.11
CA LYS A 90 -8.12 -8.01 -5.21
C LYS A 90 -8.80 -8.28 -3.86
N ILE A 91 -8.17 -7.90 -2.75
CA ILE A 91 -8.66 -8.11 -1.38
C ILE A 91 -8.65 -6.78 -0.62
N PRO A 92 -9.54 -6.59 0.37
CA PRO A 92 -9.48 -5.46 1.30
C PRO A 92 -8.14 -5.36 2.03
N VAL A 93 -7.70 -4.12 2.28
CA VAL A 93 -6.48 -3.76 3.00
C VAL A 93 -6.78 -2.67 4.01
#